data_AF-A0A934Z0R4-F1
#
_entry.id   AF-A0A934Z0R4-F1
#
_cell.length_a   1.000
_cell.length_b   1.000
_cell.length_c   1.000
_cell.angle_alpha   90.00
_cell.angle_beta   90.00
_cell.angle_gamma   90.00
#
_symmetry.space_group_name_H-M   'P 1'
#
loop_
_entity.id
_entity.type
_entity.pdbx_description
1 polymer ?
#
loop_
_entity_poly.entity_id
_entity_poly.type
_entity_poly.pdbx_seq_one_letter_code
_entity_poly.pdbx_strand_id
1 'polypeptide(L)'
;MTSLPAARPRIALPDISAVAWEHPADRAALQTLRAVPGVDEVIRKILGMLGGERGIRLLFQGNAVRVGPTQFPLLWALHVENCSTFGWEKIPELYVTQTPIFNAGAYGIDDPFIVIHSSALELLDTDEQRVLLAHELGHVISGHSLYRTIAAIMVMISLGALPMLASLILLPVKFAFLEWSRKSELSADRASLLGSQDLQATMRLFMKMAGGGNTTNIRPGDLNLEPFMVQANEYASSNDGLDVVYKILSTLSLTHPMNVVRAAEVQKWVQSGDYERILRGEYVRRGTEQAERPLRDDMHDAKEHYKQEIKEVGEHLKNAAKRATERAKEAFQEARAKGSA
;
A
#
# COMPACT_ATOMS: atom_id res chain seq x y z
N MET A 1 -30.42 -13.68 -5.99
CA MET A 1 -30.17 -13.11 -7.32
C MET A 1 -29.74 -11.68 -7.13
N THR A 2 -28.45 -11.44 -6.94
CA THR A 2 -27.89 -10.09 -6.88
C THR A 2 -27.76 -9.61 -8.32
N SER A 3 -28.62 -8.67 -8.72
CA SER A 3 -28.46 -7.92 -9.96
C SER A 3 -27.04 -7.40 -10.00
N LEU A 4 -26.28 -7.76 -11.03
CA LEU A 4 -25.00 -7.12 -11.34
C LEU A 4 -25.22 -5.60 -11.23
N PRO A 5 -24.45 -4.86 -10.41
CA PRO A 5 -24.60 -3.41 -10.35
C PRO A 5 -24.52 -2.87 -11.77
N ALA A 6 -25.45 -1.98 -12.13
CA ALA A 6 -25.55 -1.41 -13.48
C ALA A 6 -24.15 -1.01 -13.96
N ALA A 7 -23.77 -1.46 -15.16
CA ALA A 7 -22.45 -1.18 -15.72
C ALA A 7 -22.24 0.34 -15.77
N ARG A 8 -21.41 0.85 -14.85
CA ARG A 8 -20.87 2.21 -14.95
C ARG A 8 -19.67 2.11 -15.88
N PRO A 9 -19.73 2.58 -17.13
CA PRO A 9 -18.55 2.55 -18.00
C PRO A 9 -17.45 3.42 -17.37
N ARG A 10 -16.23 2.88 -17.31
CA ARG A 10 -15.06 3.58 -16.75
C ARG A 10 -14.46 4.43 -17.85
N ILE A 11 -13.99 5.62 -17.50
CA ILE A 11 -13.23 6.47 -18.41
C ILE A 11 -11.92 5.75 -18.73
N ALA A 12 -11.68 5.44 -19.99
CA ALA A 12 -10.41 4.88 -20.40
C ALA A 12 -9.29 5.93 -20.26
N LEU A 13 -8.15 5.49 -19.74
CA LEU A 13 -6.92 6.27 -19.55
C LEU A 13 -5.84 5.67 -20.47
N PRO A 14 -6.01 5.74 -21.80
CA PRO A 14 -5.07 5.11 -22.73
C PRO A 14 -3.66 5.66 -22.52
N ASP A 15 -2.68 4.76 -22.53
CA ASP A 15 -1.28 5.09 -22.40
C ASP A 15 -0.88 5.84 -21.14
N ILE A 16 -1.69 5.86 -20.08
CA ILE A 16 -1.31 6.55 -18.84
C ILE A 16 -0.01 5.96 -18.24
N SER A 17 0.96 6.83 -17.94
CA SER A 17 2.21 6.45 -17.28
C SER A 17 2.02 6.38 -15.77
N ALA A 18 2.75 5.46 -15.11
CA ALA A 18 2.74 5.34 -13.66
C ALA A 18 3.10 6.64 -12.92
N VAL A 19 3.97 7.44 -13.54
CA VAL A 19 4.36 8.78 -13.07
C VAL A 19 3.15 9.69 -12.83
N ALA A 20 2.01 9.45 -13.50
CA ALA A 20 0.79 10.24 -13.32
C ALA A 20 0.13 10.05 -11.95
N TRP A 21 0.26 8.87 -11.33
CA TRP A 21 -0.36 8.57 -10.03
C TRP A 21 0.63 8.31 -8.90
N GLU A 22 1.88 7.97 -9.21
CA GLU A 22 2.89 7.62 -8.21
C GLU A 22 3.01 8.67 -7.10
N HIS A 23 3.00 8.18 -5.86
CA HIS A 23 3.17 9.01 -4.68
C HIS A 23 4.63 9.46 -4.58
N PRO A 24 4.94 10.74 -4.31
CA PRO A 24 6.33 11.20 -4.19
C PRO A 24 7.17 10.40 -3.19
N ALA A 25 6.57 10.01 -2.06
CA ALA A 25 7.23 9.21 -1.04
C ALA A 25 7.63 7.79 -1.49
N ASP A 26 6.89 7.20 -2.44
CA ASP A 26 7.21 5.87 -2.97
C ASP A 26 8.56 5.90 -3.69
N ARG A 27 8.70 6.80 -4.66
CA ARG A 27 9.93 6.97 -5.43
C ARG A 27 11.10 7.35 -4.55
N ALA A 28 10.87 8.24 -3.58
CA ALA A 28 11.87 8.62 -2.59
C ALA A 28 12.37 7.43 -1.76
N ALA A 29 11.44 6.60 -1.28
CA ALA A 29 11.76 5.42 -0.50
C ALA A 29 12.47 4.37 -1.37
N LEU A 30 12.11 4.24 -2.65
CA LEU A 30 12.77 3.32 -3.58
C LEU A 30 14.22 3.73 -3.84
N GLN A 31 14.50 5.02 -4.04
CA GLN A 31 15.87 5.50 -4.19
C GLN A 31 16.66 5.32 -2.89
N THR A 32 16.04 5.57 -1.74
CA THR A 32 16.65 5.33 -0.43
C THR A 32 17.00 3.85 -0.27
N LEU A 33 16.08 2.94 -0.60
CA LEU A 33 16.31 1.49 -0.58
C LEU A 33 17.50 1.10 -1.47
N ARG A 34 17.55 1.60 -2.71
CA ARG A 34 18.65 1.33 -3.65
C ARG A 34 20.01 1.84 -3.14
N ALA A 35 20.01 2.91 -2.34
CA ALA A 35 21.23 3.46 -1.75
C ALA A 35 21.71 2.70 -0.50
N VAL A 36 20.92 1.78 0.07
CA VAL A 36 21.33 1.02 1.26
C VAL A 36 22.44 0.02 0.88
N PRO A 37 23.61 0.06 1.55
CA PRO A 37 24.69 -0.88 1.27
C PRO A 37 24.25 -2.34 1.41
N GLY A 38 24.54 -3.15 0.38
CA GLY A 38 24.27 -4.59 0.38
C GLY A 38 22.89 -5.01 -0.12
N VAL A 39 21.99 -4.08 -0.48
CA VAL A 39 20.66 -4.42 -1.02
C VAL A 39 20.74 -5.26 -2.29
N ASP A 40 21.60 -4.88 -3.25
CA ASP A 40 21.75 -5.62 -4.50
C ASP A 40 22.25 -7.05 -4.29
N GLU A 41 23.12 -7.26 -3.30
CA GLU A 41 23.63 -8.58 -2.95
C GLU A 41 22.54 -9.45 -2.32
N VAL A 42 21.68 -8.86 -1.48
CA VAL A 42 20.52 -9.55 -0.90
C VAL A 42 19.54 -9.95 -2.00
N ILE A 43 19.20 -9.04 -2.91
CA ILE A 43 18.33 -9.32 -4.06
C ILE A 43 18.92 -10.45 -4.89
N ARG A 44 20.19 -10.35 -5.29
CA ARG A 44 20.88 -11.38 -6.10
C ARG A 44 20.87 -12.74 -5.41
N LYS A 45 21.14 -12.81 -4.11
CA LYS A 45 21.11 -14.06 -3.34
C LYS A 45 19.73 -14.69 -3.29
N ILE A 46 18.68 -13.89 -3.05
CA ILE A 46 17.29 -14.38 -3.02
C ILE A 46 16.90 -14.93 -4.41
N LEU A 47 17.18 -14.16 -5.47
CA LEU A 47 16.90 -14.59 -6.84
C LEU A 47 17.66 -15.87 -7.20
N GLY A 48 18.94 -15.95 -6.86
CA GLY A 48 19.76 -17.14 -7.12
C GLY A 48 19.28 -18.37 -6.35
N MET A 49 18.93 -18.21 -5.07
CA MET A 49 18.40 -19.29 -4.23
C MET A 49 17.10 -19.88 -4.78
N LEU A 50 16.22 -19.04 -5.32
CA LEU A 50 14.95 -19.47 -5.90
C LEU A 50 15.05 -19.88 -7.37
N GLY A 51 16.23 -19.92 -7.98
CA GLY A 51 16.37 -20.26 -9.39
C GLY A 51 15.74 -19.24 -10.35
N GLY A 52 15.72 -17.97 -9.94
CA GLY A 52 15.21 -16.84 -10.73
C GLY A 52 13.69 -16.82 -10.90
N GLU A 53 13.24 -16.22 -12.01
CA GLU A 53 11.82 -16.07 -12.40
C GLU A 53 11.04 -17.39 -12.31
N ARG A 54 11.65 -18.49 -12.77
CA ARG A 54 10.97 -19.80 -12.83
C ARG A 54 10.62 -20.32 -11.44
N GLY A 55 11.53 -20.28 -10.48
CA GLY A 55 11.23 -20.82 -9.15
C GLY A 55 10.37 -19.89 -8.32
N ILE A 56 10.43 -18.57 -8.53
CA ILE A 56 9.44 -17.63 -7.98
C ILE A 56 8.03 -18.00 -8.47
N ARG A 57 7.86 -18.21 -9.77
CA ARG A 57 6.56 -18.63 -10.33
C ARG A 57 6.09 -19.94 -9.73
N LEU A 58 6.95 -20.96 -9.66
CA LEU A 58 6.59 -22.23 -9.04
C LEU A 58 6.20 -22.09 -7.56
N LEU A 59 6.88 -21.23 -6.81
CA LEU A 59 6.60 -20.97 -5.39
C LEU A 59 5.18 -20.43 -5.17
N PHE A 60 4.75 -19.47 -5.99
CA PHE A 60 3.43 -18.84 -5.84
C PHE A 60 2.30 -19.58 -6.59
N GLN A 61 2.61 -20.31 -7.66
CA GLN A 61 1.62 -20.99 -8.50
C GLN A 61 1.35 -22.43 -8.07
N GLY A 62 2.29 -23.09 -7.39
CA GLY A 62 2.20 -24.52 -7.08
C GLY A 62 0.98 -24.92 -6.24
N ASN A 63 0.42 -23.98 -5.48
CA ASN A 63 -0.81 -24.14 -4.72
C ASN A 63 -1.82 -23.00 -4.99
N ALA A 64 -2.01 -22.67 -6.27
CA ALA A 64 -2.97 -21.67 -6.70
C ALA A 64 -3.73 -22.10 -7.96
N VAL A 65 -4.93 -21.58 -8.11
CA VAL A 65 -5.81 -21.81 -9.25
C VAL A 65 -5.68 -20.65 -10.22
N ARG A 66 -5.40 -20.95 -11.49
CA ARG A 66 -5.35 -19.92 -12.54
C ARG A 66 -6.74 -19.39 -12.86
N VAL A 67 -6.86 -18.07 -12.91
CA VAL A 67 -8.09 -17.35 -13.29
C VAL A 67 -8.11 -17.17 -14.81
N GLY A 68 -9.31 -17.26 -15.39
CA GLY A 68 -9.52 -17.08 -16.82
C GLY A 68 -11.01 -17.00 -17.19
N PRO A 69 -11.34 -16.93 -18.49
CA PRO A 69 -12.72 -16.74 -18.97
C PRO A 69 -13.71 -17.83 -18.50
N THR A 70 -13.22 -19.03 -18.21
CA THR A 70 -14.03 -20.18 -17.76
C THR A 70 -13.83 -20.53 -16.29
N GLN A 71 -12.93 -19.84 -15.59
CA GLN A 71 -12.55 -20.13 -14.20
C GLN A 71 -12.38 -18.83 -13.42
N PHE A 72 -13.29 -18.58 -12.47
CA PHE A 72 -13.53 -17.25 -11.90
C PHE A 72 -13.86 -16.18 -12.98
N PRO A 73 -14.90 -16.40 -13.81
CA PRO A 73 -15.20 -15.53 -14.96
C PRO A 73 -15.48 -14.07 -14.58
N LEU A 74 -16.13 -13.83 -13.43
CA LEU A 74 -16.35 -12.46 -12.93
C LEU A 74 -15.02 -11.78 -12.62
N LEU A 75 -14.15 -12.44 -11.86
CA LEU A 75 -12.85 -11.90 -11.46
C LEU A 75 -11.96 -11.64 -12.70
N TRP A 76 -11.98 -12.55 -13.67
CA TRP A 76 -11.31 -12.36 -14.95
C TRP A 76 -11.84 -11.13 -15.70
N ALA A 77 -13.16 -10.96 -15.78
CA ALA A 77 -13.76 -9.80 -16.45
C ALA A 77 -13.37 -8.47 -15.79
N LEU A 78 -13.35 -8.41 -14.44
CA LEU A 78 -12.88 -7.24 -13.70
C LEU A 78 -11.40 -6.93 -13.98
N HIS A 79 -10.56 -7.97 -14.06
CA HIS A 79 -9.14 -7.81 -14.35
C HIS A 79 -8.89 -7.27 -15.77
N VAL A 80 -9.61 -7.80 -16.76
CA VAL A 80 -9.59 -7.32 -18.15
C VAL A 80 -10.10 -5.88 -18.24
N GLU A 81 -11.15 -5.54 -17.51
CA GLU A 81 -11.70 -4.19 -17.44
C GLU A 81 -10.67 -3.19 -16.89
N ASN A 82 -9.98 -3.53 -15.80
CA ASN A 82 -8.92 -2.70 -15.24
C ASN A 82 -7.75 -2.53 -16.21
N CYS A 83 -7.30 -3.60 -16.87
CA CYS A 83 -6.27 -3.51 -17.91
C CYS A 83 -6.70 -2.58 -19.05
N SER A 84 -7.95 -2.70 -19.51
CA SER A 84 -8.52 -1.83 -20.53
C SER A 84 -8.59 -0.36 -20.07
N THR A 85 -8.93 -0.12 -18.80
CA THR A 85 -8.99 1.22 -18.21
C THR A 85 -7.63 1.91 -18.24
N PHE A 86 -6.52 1.21 -17.96
CA PHE A 86 -5.16 1.79 -18.05
C PHE A 86 -4.54 1.71 -19.46
N GLY A 87 -5.29 1.20 -20.45
CA GLY A 87 -4.78 0.88 -21.78
C GLY A 87 -3.59 -0.09 -21.73
N TRP A 88 -3.57 -1.02 -20.78
CA TRP A 88 -2.47 -1.96 -20.58
C TRP A 88 -2.72 -3.24 -21.38
N GLU A 89 -1.99 -3.41 -22.49
CA GLU A 89 -2.26 -4.47 -23.47
C GLU A 89 -2.01 -5.89 -22.92
N LYS A 90 -0.93 -6.07 -22.19
CA LYS A 90 -0.53 -7.37 -21.66
C LYS A 90 -1.24 -7.63 -20.33
N ILE A 91 -2.33 -8.39 -20.38
CA ILE A 91 -3.09 -8.79 -19.19
C ILE A 91 -2.21 -9.71 -18.32
N PRO A 92 -1.81 -9.29 -17.10
CA PRO A 92 -1.00 -10.13 -16.21
C PRO A 92 -1.74 -11.42 -15.86
N GLU A 93 -1.01 -12.52 -15.71
CA GLU A 93 -1.62 -13.75 -15.21
C GLU A 93 -2.22 -13.51 -13.81
N LEU A 94 -3.36 -14.12 -13.54
CA LEU A 94 -4.08 -13.96 -12.28
C LEU A 94 -4.35 -15.34 -11.66
N TYR A 95 -4.10 -15.46 -10.37
CA TYR A 95 -4.26 -16.71 -9.62
C TYR A 95 -5.04 -16.48 -8.33
N VAL A 96 -5.75 -17.50 -7.86
CA VAL A 96 -6.40 -17.54 -6.56
C VAL A 96 -5.76 -18.63 -5.71
N THR A 97 -5.25 -18.29 -4.53
CA THR A 97 -4.71 -19.28 -3.56
C THR A 97 -5.64 -19.39 -2.36
N GLN A 98 -5.84 -20.61 -1.85
CA GLN A 98 -6.72 -20.85 -0.71
C GLN A 98 -6.00 -20.49 0.58
N THR A 99 -6.60 -19.59 1.36
CA THR A 99 -6.07 -19.18 2.66
C THR A 99 -7.09 -18.36 3.43
N PRO A 100 -7.15 -18.51 4.76
CA PRO A 100 -8.05 -17.73 5.61
C PRO A 100 -7.55 -16.29 5.83
N ILE A 101 -6.32 -15.97 5.45
CA ILE A 101 -5.72 -14.64 5.67
C ILE A 101 -6.01 -13.77 4.45
N PHE A 102 -6.65 -12.61 4.65
CA PHE A 102 -6.88 -11.64 3.57
C PHE A 102 -5.56 -11.14 3.02
N ASN A 103 -5.35 -11.26 1.70
CA ASN A 103 -4.22 -10.64 0.99
C ASN A 103 -4.43 -10.65 -0.53
N ALA A 104 -3.63 -9.84 -1.22
CA ALA A 104 -3.34 -9.99 -2.63
C ALA A 104 -1.91 -9.49 -2.89
N GLY A 105 -1.35 -9.81 -4.06
CA GLY A 105 -0.02 -9.32 -4.41
C GLY A 105 0.33 -9.51 -5.87
N ALA A 106 0.96 -8.48 -6.44
CA ALA A 106 1.72 -8.55 -7.68
C ALA A 106 3.16 -9.06 -7.42
N TYR A 107 3.55 -10.11 -8.13
CA TYR A 107 4.83 -10.80 -8.01
C TYR A 107 5.49 -11.03 -9.36
N GLY A 108 6.78 -11.34 -9.38
CA GLY A 108 7.56 -11.63 -10.60
C GLY A 108 8.63 -10.58 -10.91
N ILE A 109 9.45 -10.85 -11.92
CA ILE A 109 10.56 -9.98 -12.34
C ILE A 109 10.26 -9.40 -13.72
N ASP A 110 10.29 -10.24 -14.76
CA ASP A 110 10.14 -9.81 -16.16
C ASP A 110 8.70 -9.96 -16.67
N ASP A 111 7.99 -10.96 -16.15
CA ASP A 111 6.59 -11.22 -16.45
C ASP A 111 5.79 -11.25 -15.15
N PRO A 112 5.31 -10.11 -14.65
CA PRO A 112 4.61 -10.09 -13.38
C PRO A 112 3.22 -10.73 -13.46
N PHE A 113 2.80 -11.33 -12.35
CA PHE A 113 1.50 -11.97 -12.18
C PHE A 113 0.89 -11.57 -10.83
N ILE A 114 -0.42 -11.71 -10.70
CA ILE A 114 -1.17 -11.34 -9.51
C ILE A 114 -1.69 -12.60 -8.83
N VAL A 115 -1.60 -12.66 -7.51
CA VAL A 115 -2.21 -13.70 -6.68
C VAL A 115 -3.19 -13.05 -5.72
N ILE A 116 -4.43 -13.55 -5.69
CA ILE A 116 -5.47 -13.13 -4.74
C ILE A 116 -5.73 -14.28 -3.77
N HIS A 117 -5.86 -13.96 -2.49
CA HIS A 117 -6.26 -14.93 -1.49
C HIS A 117 -7.77 -15.18 -1.52
N SER A 118 -8.21 -16.42 -1.35
CA SER A 118 -9.64 -16.77 -1.35
C SER A 118 -10.49 -15.97 -0.35
N SER A 119 -9.92 -15.68 0.82
CA SER A 119 -10.54 -14.83 1.85
C SER A 119 -10.85 -13.40 1.38
N ALA A 120 -10.10 -12.85 0.43
CA ALA A 120 -10.43 -11.56 -0.17
C ALA A 120 -11.70 -11.66 -1.03
N LEU A 121 -11.90 -12.76 -1.75
CA LEU A 121 -13.11 -12.97 -2.55
C LEU A 121 -14.35 -13.23 -1.69
N GLU A 122 -14.18 -13.84 -0.51
CA GLU A 122 -15.25 -14.07 0.47
C GLU A 122 -15.70 -12.75 1.14
N LEU A 123 -14.73 -11.87 1.41
CA LEU A 123 -14.96 -10.62 2.13
C LEU A 123 -15.52 -9.49 1.23
N LEU A 124 -15.03 -9.39 0.00
CA LEU A 124 -15.23 -8.23 -0.86
C LEU A 124 -16.42 -8.40 -1.81
N ASP A 125 -17.19 -7.31 -1.97
CA ASP A 125 -18.18 -7.22 -3.04
C ASP A 125 -17.52 -7.02 -4.42
N THR A 126 -18.30 -7.05 -5.49
CA THR A 126 -17.78 -6.92 -6.87
C THR A 126 -17.04 -5.61 -7.12
N ASP A 127 -17.46 -4.50 -6.51
CA ASP A 127 -16.82 -3.20 -6.72
C ASP A 127 -15.51 -3.11 -5.95
N GLU A 128 -15.47 -3.64 -4.74
CA GLU A 128 -14.25 -3.75 -3.93
C GLU A 128 -13.24 -4.74 -4.52
N GLN A 129 -13.68 -5.85 -5.12
CA GLN A 129 -12.80 -6.75 -5.89
C GLN A 129 -12.17 -6.04 -7.09
N ARG A 130 -12.91 -5.15 -7.76
CA ARG A 130 -12.36 -4.31 -8.83
C ARG A 130 -11.30 -3.35 -8.31
N VAL A 131 -11.55 -2.72 -7.17
CA VAL A 131 -10.56 -1.85 -6.50
C VAL A 131 -9.30 -2.65 -6.19
N LEU A 132 -9.43 -3.83 -5.55
CA LEU A 132 -8.28 -4.67 -5.21
C LEU A 132 -7.46 -5.09 -6.44
N LEU A 133 -8.13 -5.49 -7.53
CA LEU A 133 -7.46 -5.81 -8.80
C LEU A 133 -6.76 -4.59 -9.41
N ALA A 134 -7.38 -3.40 -9.35
CA ALA A 134 -6.78 -2.17 -9.86
C ALA A 134 -5.56 -1.74 -9.03
N HIS A 135 -5.61 -1.99 -7.72
CA HIS A 135 -4.49 -1.78 -6.81
C HIS A 135 -3.28 -2.66 -7.21
N GLU A 136 -3.48 -3.97 -7.35
CA GLU A 136 -2.40 -4.88 -7.74
C GLU A 136 -1.88 -4.62 -9.16
N LEU A 137 -2.78 -4.27 -10.09
CA LEU A 137 -2.38 -3.84 -11.43
C LEU A 137 -1.56 -2.53 -11.37
N GLY A 138 -1.88 -1.63 -10.46
CA GLY A 138 -1.09 -0.43 -10.18
C GLY A 138 0.35 -0.77 -9.81
N HIS A 139 0.58 -1.77 -8.96
CA HIS A 139 1.92 -2.27 -8.67
C HIS A 139 2.64 -2.84 -9.91
N VAL A 140 1.93 -3.57 -10.76
CA VAL A 140 2.48 -4.08 -12.02
C VAL A 140 2.94 -2.93 -12.92
N ILE A 141 2.08 -1.93 -13.13
CA ILE A 141 2.38 -0.83 -14.05
C ILE A 141 3.46 0.11 -13.50
N SER A 142 3.51 0.32 -12.18
CA SER A 142 4.59 1.06 -11.50
C SER A 142 5.91 0.29 -11.39
N GLY A 143 5.99 -0.97 -11.86
CA GLY A 143 7.22 -1.77 -11.79
C GLY A 143 7.60 -2.20 -10.37
N HIS A 144 6.63 -2.28 -9.45
CA HIS A 144 6.86 -2.63 -8.05
C HIS A 144 7.07 -4.14 -7.83
N SER A 145 6.68 -4.99 -8.77
CA SER A 145 6.60 -6.45 -8.61
C SER A 145 7.91 -7.10 -8.15
N LEU A 146 9.07 -6.68 -8.68
CA LEU A 146 10.37 -7.24 -8.29
C LEU A 146 10.64 -7.01 -6.79
N TYR A 147 10.63 -5.76 -6.35
CA TYR A 147 10.96 -5.41 -4.97
C TYR A 147 9.90 -5.94 -3.99
N ARG A 148 8.62 -5.99 -4.39
CA ARG A 148 7.55 -6.65 -3.60
C ARG A 148 7.79 -8.14 -3.46
N THR A 149 8.21 -8.81 -4.54
CA THR A 149 8.57 -10.24 -4.50
C THR A 149 9.71 -10.47 -3.51
N ILE A 150 10.75 -9.65 -3.54
CA ILE A 150 11.87 -9.72 -2.59
C ILE A 150 11.39 -9.48 -1.16
N ALA A 151 10.57 -8.44 -0.92
CA ALA A 151 10.03 -8.16 0.40
C ALA A 151 9.17 -9.31 0.95
N ALA A 152 8.31 -9.91 0.12
CA ALA A 152 7.48 -11.05 0.48
C ALA A 152 8.34 -12.27 0.88
N ILE A 153 9.37 -12.59 0.10
CA ILE A 153 10.31 -13.68 0.40
C ILE A 153 11.08 -13.39 1.69
N MET A 154 11.53 -12.16 1.92
CA MET A 154 12.21 -11.77 3.15
C MET A 154 11.32 -11.92 4.39
N VAL A 155 10.01 -11.76 4.25
CA VAL A 155 9.05 -12.00 5.34
C VAL A 155 8.82 -13.50 5.55
N MET A 156 8.76 -14.30 4.47
CA MET A 156 8.64 -15.76 4.55
C MET A 156 9.87 -16.42 5.18
N ILE A 157 11.06 -15.89 4.91
CA ILE A 157 12.31 -16.37 5.50
C ILE A 157 12.40 -15.85 6.95
N SER A 158 12.20 -16.74 7.92
CA SER A 158 12.35 -16.41 9.34
C SER A 158 13.78 -15.95 9.63
N LEU A 159 13.94 -14.76 10.22
CA LEU A 159 15.23 -14.27 10.71
C LEU A 159 15.83 -15.20 11.79
N GLY A 160 15.01 -16.01 12.47
CA GLY A 160 15.46 -17.00 13.45
C GLY A 160 16.14 -18.23 12.82
N ALA A 161 16.00 -18.42 11.50
CA ALA A 161 16.73 -19.45 10.76
C ALA A 161 18.15 -19.00 10.35
N LEU A 162 18.50 -17.73 10.56
CA LEU A 162 19.81 -17.16 10.23
C LEU A 162 20.70 -17.04 11.48
N PRO A 163 22.04 -17.14 11.32
CA PRO A 163 22.98 -16.80 12.40
C PRO A 163 22.72 -15.38 12.94
N MET A 164 22.83 -15.18 14.26
CA MET A 164 22.53 -13.89 14.93
C MET A 164 23.24 -12.69 14.30
N LEU A 165 24.50 -12.85 13.87
CA LEU A 165 25.23 -11.77 13.20
C LEU A 165 24.66 -11.43 11.82
N ALA A 166 24.18 -12.43 11.07
CA ALA A 166 23.54 -12.22 9.77
C ALA A 166 22.19 -11.51 9.92
N SER A 167 21.41 -11.82 10.97
CA SER A 167 20.12 -11.16 11.20
C SER A 167 20.27 -9.68 11.57
N LEU A 168 21.33 -9.28 12.30
CA LEU A 168 21.61 -7.88 12.60
C LEU A 168 22.04 -7.07 11.37
N ILE A 169 22.85 -7.65 10.49
CA ILE A 169 23.32 -6.99 9.25
C ILE A 169 22.17 -6.77 8.26
N LEU A 170 21.19 -7.69 8.21
CA LEU A 170 20.04 -7.58 7.31
C LEU A 170 18.94 -6.65 7.82
N LEU A 171 18.99 -6.22 9.08
CA LEU A 171 17.93 -5.43 9.69
C LEU A 171 17.73 -4.05 9.02
N PRO A 172 18.78 -3.27 8.67
CA PRO A 172 18.61 -2.02 7.94
C PRO A 172 18.02 -2.23 6.53
N VAL A 173 18.48 -3.28 5.83
CA VAL A 173 17.94 -3.66 4.52
C VAL A 173 16.46 -4.00 4.63
N LYS A 174 16.09 -4.84 5.61
CA LYS A 174 14.69 -5.20 5.88
C LYS A 174 13.83 -3.98 6.15
N PHE A 175 14.26 -3.06 7.02
CA PHE A 175 13.48 -1.86 7.31
C PHE A 175 13.36 -0.93 6.11
N ALA A 176 14.39 -0.80 5.27
CA ALA A 176 14.31 -0.05 4.03
C ALA A 176 13.30 -0.68 3.05
N PHE A 177 13.28 -2.01 2.92
CA PHE A 177 12.28 -2.72 2.12
C PHE A 177 10.86 -2.50 2.66
N LEU A 178 10.68 -2.59 3.97
CA LEU A 178 9.37 -2.37 4.60
C LEU A 178 8.90 -0.91 4.46
N GLU A 179 9.81 0.05 4.58
CA GLU A 179 9.50 1.47 4.35
C GLU A 179 9.07 1.72 2.92
N TRP A 180 9.87 1.26 1.95
CA TRP A 180 9.49 1.36 0.54
C TRP A 180 8.17 0.65 0.26
N SER A 181 7.99 -0.58 0.77
CA SER A 181 6.74 -1.35 0.61
C SER A 181 5.54 -0.52 1.04
N ARG A 182 5.58 0.10 2.23
CA ARG A 182 4.50 0.96 2.72
C ARG A 182 4.25 2.18 1.84
N LYS A 183 5.29 2.84 1.33
CA LYS A 183 5.10 4.01 0.46
C LYS A 183 4.59 3.62 -0.93
N SER A 184 4.95 2.45 -1.45
CA SER A 184 4.46 1.91 -2.71
C SER A 184 2.94 1.63 -2.71
N GLU A 185 2.38 1.30 -1.55
CA GLU A 185 0.93 1.14 -1.37
C GLU A 185 0.16 2.44 -1.66
N LEU A 186 0.72 3.60 -1.33
CA LEU A 186 0.08 4.90 -1.59
C LEU A 186 -0.07 5.17 -3.09
N SER A 187 0.93 4.78 -3.89
CA SER A 187 0.86 4.83 -5.36
C SER A 187 -0.20 3.86 -5.88
N ALA A 188 -0.19 2.61 -5.39
CA ALA A 188 -1.17 1.61 -5.80
C ALA A 188 -2.60 1.94 -5.35
N ASP A 189 -2.78 2.67 -4.24
CA ASP A 189 -4.08 3.17 -3.79
C ASP A 189 -4.65 4.21 -4.76
N ARG A 190 -3.82 5.12 -5.27
CA ARG A 190 -4.23 6.07 -6.32
C ARG A 190 -4.56 5.36 -7.62
N ALA A 191 -3.76 4.36 -8.01
CA ALA A 191 -4.10 3.50 -9.14
C ALA A 191 -5.43 2.76 -8.91
N SER A 192 -5.68 2.25 -7.70
CA SER A 192 -6.93 1.54 -7.39
C SER A 192 -8.16 2.42 -7.59
N LEU A 193 -8.09 3.70 -7.21
CA LEU A 193 -9.15 4.68 -7.44
C LEU A 193 -9.29 5.02 -8.93
N LEU A 194 -8.19 5.18 -9.67
CA LEU A 194 -8.23 5.44 -11.12
C LEU A 194 -8.83 4.29 -11.93
N GLY A 195 -8.51 3.04 -11.56
CA GLY A 195 -9.02 1.85 -12.23
C GLY A 195 -10.49 1.57 -11.90
N SER A 196 -10.87 1.71 -10.62
CA SER A 196 -12.25 1.46 -10.19
C SER A 196 -13.21 2.61 -10.51
N GLN A 197 -12.71 3.85 -10.45
CA GLN A 197 -13.47 5.10 -10.54
C GLN A 197 -14.63 5.18 -9.54
N ASP A 198 -14.45 4.54 -8.37
CA ASP A 198 -15.45 4.49 -7.31
C ASP A 198 -14.80 4.74 -5.94
N LEU A 199 -14.80 6.01 -5.54
CA LEU A 199 -14.24 6.44 -4.24
C LEU A 199 -14.90 5.71 -3.07
N GLN A 200 -16.21 5.45 -3.16
CA GLN A 200 -16.93 4.77 -2.08
C GLN A 200 -16.47 3.32 -1.96
N ALA A 201 -16.33 2.59 -3.07
CA ALA A 201 -15.80 1.23 -3.06
C ALA A 201 -14.35 1.19 -2.56
N THR A 202 -13.50 2.15 -2.96
CA THR A 202 -12.12 2.24 -2.46
C THR A 202 -12.09 2.41 -0.93
N MET A 203 -12.90 3.32 -0.39
CA MET A 203 -12.93 3.55 1.05
C MET A 203 -13.55 2.38 1.82
N ARG A 204 -14.56 1.70 1.25
CA ARG A 204 -15.13 0.48 1.86
C ARG A 204 -14.11 -0.67 1.89
N LEU A 205 -13.27 -0.81 0.86
CA LEU A 205 -12.17 -1.79 0.87
C LEU A 205 -11.25 -1.54 2.07
N PHE A 206 -10.78 -0.31 2.29
CA PHE A 206 -9.94 0.03 3.44
C PHE A 206 -10.64 -0.25 4.77
N MET A 207 -11.92 0.11 4.89
CA MET A 207 -12.73 -0.18 6.08
C MET A 207 -12.80 -1.69 6.34
N LYS A 208 -13.06 -2.51 5.32
CA LYS A 208 -13.14 -3.97 5.46
C LYS A 208 -11.79 -4.61 5.73
N MET A 209 -10.70 -4.08 5.19
CA MET A 209 -9.35 -4.52 5.54
C MET A 209 -8.99 -4.19 7.00
N ALA A 210 -9.58 -3.13 7.58
CA ALA A 210 -9.38 -2.77 9.00
C ALA A 210 -10.29 -3.56 9.95
N GLY A 211 -11.58 -3.67 9.62
CA GLY A 211 -12.63 -4.19 10.51
C GLY A 211 -13.19 -5.57 10.13
N GLY A 212 -12.72 -6.18 9.05
CA GLY A 212 -13.31 -7.39 8.47
C GLY A 212 -14.66 -7.10 7.79
N GLY A 213 -15.49 -8.14 7.65
CA GLY A 213 -16.83 -8.02 7.05
C GLY A 213 -17.39 -9.37 6.60
N ASN A 214 -18.67 -9.39 6.29
CA ASN A 214 -19.37 -10.53 5.65
C ASN A 214 -19.14 -11.90 6.32
N THR A 215 -19.04 -11.93 7.65
CA THR A 215 -18.97 -13.17 8.44
C THR A 215 -20.25 -13.37 9.23
N THR A 216 -20.46 -14.58 9.76
CA THR A 216 -21.62 -14.91 10.61
C THR A 216 -21.83 -13.95 11.78
N ASN A 217 -20.77 -13.27 12.24
CA ASN A 217 -20.77 -12.40 13.41
C ASN A 217 -20.74 -10.89 13.08
N ILE A 218 -20.67 -10.50 11.79
CA ILE A 218 -20.72 -9.11 11.36
C ILE A 218 -21.97 -8.93 10.50
N ARG A 219 -22.98 -8.23 11.03
CA ARG A 219 -24.30 -8.12 10.41
C ARG A 219 -24.33 -6.99 9.39
N PRO A 220 -25.25 -7.04 8.41
CA PRO A 220 -25.53 -5.91 7.55
C PRO A 220 -25.81 -4.65 8.39
N GLY A 221 -25.08 -3.57 8.12
CA GLY A 221 -25.19 -2.30 8.85
C GLY A 221 -24.22 -2.10 10.02
N ASP A 222 -23.51 -3.15 10.48
CA ASP A 222 -22.51 -3.00 11.55
C ASP A 222 -21.27 -2.20 11.09
N LEU A 223 -20.96 -2.23 9.78
CA LEU A 223 -19.92 -1.41 9.18
C LEU A 223 -20.54 -0.20 8.47
N ASN A 224 -20.16 1.00 8.90
CA ASN A 224 -20.57 2.26 8.30
C ASN A 224 -19.33 3.07 7.89
N LEU A 225 -19.30 3.48 6.62
CA LEU A 225 -18.17 4.18 6.05
C LEU A 225 -17.98 5.59 6.63
N GLU A 226 -19.04 6.29 6.96
CA GLU A 226 -18.95 7.68 7.44
C GLU A 226 -18.20 7.77 8.79
N PRO A 227 -18.54 7.01 9.84
CA PRO A 227 -17.74 6.95 11.06
C PRO A 227 -16.29 6.51 10.83
N PHE A 228 -16.04 5.57 9.91
CA PHE A 228 -14.69 5.15 9.56
C PHE A 228 -13.87 6.30 8.92
N MET A 229 -14.50 7.12 8.07
CA MET A 229 -13.85 8.30 7.49
C MET A 229 -13.62 9.41 8.52
N VAL A 230 -14.51 9.57 9.50
CA VAL A 230 -14.27 10.47 10.64
C VAL A 230 -13.03 10.00 11.41
N GLN A 231 -12.97 8.70 11.76
CA GLN A 231 -11.80 8.10 12.40
C GLN A 231 -10.51 8.29 11.59
N ALA A 232 -10.56 8.11 10.26
CA ALA A 232 -9.41 8.31 9.39
C ALA A 232 -8.88 9.75 9.44
N ASN A 233 -9.78 10.74 9.42
CA ASN A 233 -9.44 12.16 9.52
C ASN A 233 -8.91 12.54 10.90
N GLU A 234 -9.51 12.02 11.97
CA GLU A 234 -9.00 12.18 13.34
C GLU A 234 -7.61 11.57 13.48
N TYR A 235 -7.40 10.36 12.96
CA TYR A 235 -6.09 9.72 12.99
C TYR A 235 -5.06 10.52 12.20
N ALA A 236 -5.40 11.03 11.02
CA ALA A 236 -4.49 11.83 10.19
C ALA A 236 -4.11 13.17 10.84
N SER A 237 -5.01 13.77 11.60
CA SER A 237 -4.80 15.07 12.27
C SER A 237 -4.29 14.97 13.72
N SER A 238 -4.43 13.79 14.35
CA SER A 238 -4.00 13.53 15.72
C SER A 238 -2.48 13.44 15.80
N ASN A 239 -1.84 14.55 16.15
CA ASN A 239 -0.39 14.61 16.33
C ASN A 239 0.01 15.01 17.76
N ASP A 240 -0.74 14.53 18.75
CA ASP A 240 -0.52 14.92 20.14
C ASP A 240 0.45 14.02 20.88
N GLY A 241 1.36 14.65 21.65
CA GLY A 241 2.24 13.98 22.60
C GLY A 241 3.00 12.77 22.03
N LEU A 242 2.73 11.61 22.62
CA LEU A 242 3.37 10.34 22.26
C LEU A 242 2.72 9.65 21.04
N ASP A 243 1.60 10.16 20.53
CA ASP A 243 0.85 9.50 19.45
C ASP A 243 1.71 9.35 18.20
N VAL A 244 2.47 10.37 17.83
CA VAL A 244 3.41 10.31 16.70
C VAL A 244 4.49 9.22 16.90
N VAL A 245 5.00 9.07 18.13
CA VAL A 245 5.97 8.03 18.47
C VAL A 245 5.35 6.64 18.38
N TYR A 246 4.13 6.47 18.92
CA TYR A 246 3.40 5.21 18.82
C TYR A 246 3.03 4.85 17.39
N LYS A 247 2.65 5.83 16.56
CA LYS A 247 2.39 5.64 15.13
C LYS A 247 3.63 5.14 14.40
N ILE A 248 4.80 5.73 14.66
CA ILE A 248 6.07 5.28 14.08
C ILE A 248 6.36 3.84 14.53
N LEU A 249 6.37 3.57 15.84
CA LEU A 249 6.70 2.25 16.39
C LEU A 249 5.76 1.15 15.90
N SER A 250 4.46 1.43 15.84
CA SER A 250 3.44 0.50 15.34
C SER A 250 3.54 0.25 13.84
N THR A 251 4.17 1.15 13.08
CA THR A 251 4.29 1.05 11.62
C THR A 251 5.56 0.31 11.17
N LEU A 252 6.65 0.34 11.97
CA LEU A 252 7.97 -0.16 11.57
C LEU A 252 7.97 -1.60 11.04
N SER A 253 7.16 -2.48 11.64
CA SER A 253 7.08 -3.91 11.28
C SER A 253 5.94 -4.24 10.30
N LEU A 254 5.15 -3.25 9.87
CA LEU A 254 4.05 -3.48 8.93
C LEU A 254 4.57 -3.48 7.48
N THR A 255 4.03 -4.38 6.67
CA THR A 255 4.26 -4.43 5.22
C THR A 255 3.43 -3.42 4.45
N HIS A 256 2.29 -3.02 5.01
CA HIS A 256 1.33 -2.06 4.43
C HIS A 256 1.06 -0.94 5.45
N PRO A 257 0.73 0.29 5.01
CA PRO A 257 0.26 1.33 5.91
C PRO A 257 -1.06 0.91 6.58
N MET A 258 -1.38 1.51 7.72
CA MET A 258 -2.69 1.31 8.33
C MET A 258 -3.80 1.81 7.39
N ASN A 259 -4.90 1.06 7.29
CA ASN A 259 -5.97 1.37 6.33
C ASN A 259 -6.63 2.75 6.58
N VAL A 260 -6.65 3.25 7.81
CA VAL A 260 -7.11 4.62 8.12
C VAL A 260 -6.19 5.69 7.51
N VAL A 261 -4.89 5.44 7.42
CA VAL A 261 -3.93 6.34 6.76
C VAL A 261 -4.14 6.31 5.25
N ARG A 262 -4.31 5.12 4.67
CA ARG A 262 -4.58 4.94 3.24
C ARG A 262 -5.86 5.68 2.80
N ALA A 263 -6.92 5.55 3.60
CA ALA A 263 -8.18 6.26 3.37
C ALA A 263 -8.01 7.79 3.37
N ALA A 264 -7.30 8.33 4.36
CA ALA A 264 -7.02 9.76 4.45
C ALA A 264 -6.16 10.26 3.28
N GLU A 265 -5.14 9.51 2.88
CA GLU A 265 -4.25 9.88 1.75
C GLU A 265 -4.99 9.89 0.41
N VAL A 266 -5.84 8.89 0.14
CA VAL A 266 -6.68 8.91 -1.07
C VAL A 266 -7.68 10.06 -1.04
N GLN A 267 -8.32 10.32 0.11
CA GLN A 267 -9.24 11.46 0.25
C GLN A 267 -8.53 12.79 -0.01
N LYS A 268 -7.32 12.97 0.52
CA LYS A 268 -6.49 14.17 0.30
C LYS A 268 -6.11 14.34 -1.17
N TRP A 269 -5.80 13.25 -1.87
CA TRP A 269 -5.47 13.28 -3.30
C TRP A 269 -6.66 13.62 -4.19
N VAL A 270 -7.87 13.19 -3.82
CA VAL A 270 -9.11 13.63 -4.47
C VAL A 270 -9.32 15.13 -4.21
N GLN A 271 -9.18 15.57 -2.96
CA GLN A 271 -9.36 16.98 -2.60
C GLN A 271 -8.35 17.93 -3.24
N SER A 272 -7.15 17.46 -3.62
CA SER A 272 -6.18 18.28 -4.36
C SER A 272 -6.60 18.56 -5.81
N GLY A 273 -7.57 17.81 -6.34
CA GLY A 273 -8.03 17.90 -7.73
C GLY A 273 -7.14 17.15 -8.72
N ASP A 274 -6.10 16.46 -8.25
CA ASP A 274 -5.19 15.68 -9.10
C ASP A 274 -5.92 14.49 -9.73
N TYR A 275 -6.77 13.81 -8.96
CA TYR A 275 -7.59 12.70 -9.45
C TYR A 275 -8.50 13.14 -10.61
N GLU A 276 -9.26 14.21 -10.43
CA GLU A 276 -10.16 14.76 -11.43
C GLU A 276 -9.40 15.27 -12.65
N ARG A 277 -8.20 15.85 -12.45
CA ARG A 277 -7.33 16.26 -13.55
C ARG A 277 -6.96 15.08 -14.44
N ILE A 278 -6.54 13.96 -13.84
CA ILE A 278 -6.22 12.74 -14.60
C ILE A 278 -7.47 12.22 -15.34
N LEU A 279 -8.63 12.17 -14.70
CA LEU A 279 -9.85 11.71 -15.36
C LEU A 279 -10.28 12.59 -16.55
N ARG A 280 -9.90 13.87 -16.58
CA ARG A 280 -10.11 14.77 -17.73
C ARG A 280 -9.13 14.55 -18.88
N GLY A 281 -8.17 13.64 -18.75
CA GLY A 281 -7.16 13.37 -19.78
C GLY A 281 -5.85 14.13 -19.59
N GLU A 282 -5.71 14.89 -18.52
CA GLU A 282 -4.53 15.71 -18.22
C GLU A 282 -3.50 14.89 -17.42
N TYR A 283 -2.85 13.92 -18.07
CA TYR A 283 -1.85 13.04 -17.46
C TYR A 283 -0.66 12.75 -18.39
N VAL A 284 0.45 12.33 -17.78
CA VAL A 284 1.65 11.87 -18.49
C VAL A 284 1.36 10.54 -19.17
N ARG A 285 1.73 10.43 -20.46
CA ARG A 285 1.58 9.21 -21.25
C ARG A 285 2.88 8.41 -21.33
N ARG A 286 2.80 7.10 -21.41
CA ARG A 286 3.91 6.17 -21.64
C ARG A 286 4.59 6.51 -22.96
N GLY A 287 5.91 6.29 -23.03
CA GLY A 287 6.72 6.61 -24.21
C GLY A 287 7.00 8.11 -24.44
N THR A 288 6.57 8.99 -23.53
CA THR A 288 6.96 10.41 -23.55
C THR A 288 8.22 10.65 -22.72
N GLU A 289 9.00 11.69 -23.04
CA GLU A 289 10.16 12.09 -22.21
C GLU A 289 9.78 12.37 -20.74
N GLN A 290 8.55 12.86 -20.52
CA GLN A 290 8.00 13.11 -19.18
C GLN A 290 7.81 11.82 -18.38
N ALA A 291 7.60 10.69 -19.05
CA ALA A 291 7.52 9.38 -18.40
C ALA A 291 8.89 8.86 -17.96
N GLU A 292 10.00 9.35 -18.53
CA GLU A 292 11.37 9.00 -18.13
C GLU A 292 11.87 9.81 -16.92
N ARG A 293 10.99 10.64 -16.34
CA ARG A 293 11.20 11.65 -15.29
C ARG A 293 12.55 11.53 -14.55
N PRO A 294 13.47 12.51 -14.69
CA PRO A 294 14.80 12.45 -14.13
C PRO A 294 14.82 12.29 -12.60
N LEU A 295 15.77 11.49 -12.09
CA LEU A 295 16.03 11.25 -10.66
C LEU A 295 16.09 12.52 -9.79
N ARG A 296 16.58 13.64 -10.34
CA ARG A 296 16.67 14.92 -9.61
C ARG A 296 15.30 15.48 -9.23
N ASP A 297 14.29 15.28 -10.07
CA ASP A 297 12.95 15.82 -9.87
C ASP A 297 12.23 15.00 -8.78
N ASP A 298 12.43 13.67 -8.78
CA ASP A 298 11.95 12.79 -7.71
C ASP A 298 12.58 13.16 -6.36
N MET A 299 13.88 13.47 -6.33
CA MET A 299 14.59 13.85 -5.11
C MET A 299 14.15 15.21 -4.55
N HIS A 300 13.74 16.13 -5.42
CA HIS A 300 13.18 17.42 -5.01
C HIS A 300 11.80 17.24 -4.34
N ASP A 301 10.88 16.53 -5.00
CA ASP A 301 9.54 16.26 -4.48
C ASP A 301 9.60 15.43 -3.18
N ALA A 302 10.52 14.46 -3.14
CA ALA A 302 10.87 13.69 -1.95
C ALA A 302 11.33 14.57 -0.80
N LYS A 303 12.25 15.50 -1.07
CA LYS A 303 12.81 16.38 -0.05
C LYS A 303 11.73 17.27 0.53
N GLU A 304 10.83 17.83 -0.27
CA GLU A 304 9.74 18.64 0.27
C GLU A 304 8.73 17.79 1.08
N HIS A 305 8.42 16.55 0.64
CA HIS A 305 7.58 15.63 1.41
C HIS A 305 8.20 15.25 2.76
N TYR A 306 9.44 14.76 2.78
CA TYR A 306 10.13 14.38 4.01
C TYR A 306 10.47 15.57 4.90
N LYS A 307 10.73 16.76 4.34
CA LYS A 307 10.95 17.98 5.12
C LYS A 307 9.68 18.41 5.85
N GLN A 308 8.51 18.26 5.23
CA GLN A 308 7.23 18.47 5.90
C GLN A 308 7.04 17.44 7.02
N GLU A 309 7.23 16.15 6.72
CA GLU A 309 7.09 15.06 7.70
C GLU A 309 8.07 15.21 8.89
N ILE A 310 9.34 15.50 8.63
CA ILE A 310 10.38 15.71 9.67
C ILE A 310 10.08 16.97 10.48
N LYS A 311 9.64 18.06 9.85
CA LYS A 311 9.28 19.29 10.55
C LYS A 311 8.11 19.04 11.49
N GLU A 312 7.07 18.39 11.01
CA GLU A 312 5.91 17.99 11.81
C GLU A 312 6.36 17.10 12.97
N VAL A 313 7.06 15.99 12.70
CA VAL A 313 7.57 15.08 13.74
C VAL A 313 8.42 15.82 14.78
N GLY A 314 9.32 16.72 14.35
CA GLY A 314 10.18 17.51 15.23
C GLY A 314 9.38 18.47 16.13
N GLU A 315 8.38 19.16 15.57
CA GLU A 315 7.47 20.01 16.34
C GLU A 315 6.65 19.19 17.34
N HIS A 316 6.16 18.01 16.95
CA HIS A 316 5.40 17.13 17.82
C HIS A 316 6.24 16.55 18.96
N LEU A 317 7.48 16.12 18.70
CA LEU A 317 8.41 15.65 19.75
C LEU A 317 8.74 16.76 20.74
N LYS A 318 8.98 17.99 20.27
CA LYS A 318 9.23 19.15 21.13
C LYS A 318 8.01 19.46 22.01
N ASN A 319 6.81 19.40 21.44
CA ASN A 319 5.56 19.62 22.16
C ASN A 319 5.25 18.50 23.17
N ALA A 320 5.59 17.24 22.84
CA ALA A 320 5.49 16.11 23.74
C ALA A 320 6.43 16.25 24.95
N ALA A 321 7.70 16.58 24.71
CA ALA A 321 8.70 16.79 25.76
C ALA A 321 8.30 17.95 26.69
N LYS A 322 7.79 19.05 26.12
CA LYS A 322 7.28 20.18 26.90
C LYS A 322 6.12 19.76 27.82
N ARG A 323 5.14 19.02 27.29
CA ARG A 323 3.99 18.54 28.08
C ARG A 323 4.38 17.53 29.16
N ALA A 324 5.32 16.63 28.87
CA ALA A 324 5.86 15.70 29.88
C ALA A 324 6.55 16.46 31.02
N THR A 325 7.29 17.53 30.69
CA THR A 325 7.95 18.39 31.68
C THR A 325 6.93 19.14 32.54
N GLU A 326 5.87 19.67 31.94
CA GLU A 326 4.80 20.35 32.69
C GLU A 326 4.02 19.38 33.59
N ARG A 327 3.65 18.19 33.11
CA ARG A 327 3.03 17.15 33.96
C ARG A 327 3.91 16.72 35.14
N ALA A 328 5.22 16.60 34.91
CA ALA A 328 6.16 16.29 35.99
C ALA A 328 6.23 17.41 37.04
N LYS A 329 6.20 18.69 36.61
CA LYS A 329 6.13 19.84 37.52
C LYS A 329 4.81 19.87 38.29
N GLU A 330 3.67 19.64 37.63
CA GLU A 330 2.35 19.59 38.26
C GLU A 330 2.28 18.49 39.30
N ALA A 331 2.71 17.26 38.97
CA ALA A 331 2.77 16.15 39.91
C ALA A 331 3.69 16.43 41.10
N PHE A 332 4.83 17.10 40.88
CA PHE A 332 5.73 17.52 41.96
C PHE A 332 5.10 18.59 42.87
N GLN A 333 4.37 19.55 42.29
CA GLN A 333 3.65 20.59 43.04
C GLN A 333 2.50 19.99 43.86
N GLU A 334 1.72 19.07 43.28
CA GLU A 334 0.66 18.35 44.00
C GLU A 334 1.22 17.49 45.14
N ALA A 335 2.32 16.77 44.92
CA ALA A 335 2.99 15.99 45.96
C ALA A 335 3.50 16.89 47.10
N ARG A 336 4.05 18.06 46.76
CA ARG A 336 4.50 19.05 47.75
C ARG A 336 3.34 19.64 48.54
N ALA A 337 2.20 19.92 47.89
CA ALA A 337 0.99 20.43 48.55
C ALA A 337 0.34 19.41 49.48
N LYS A 338 0.34 18.12 49.10
CA LYS A 338 -0.17 17.01 49.93
C LYS A 338 0.75 16.63 51.10
N GLY A 339 2.06 16.89 50.99
CA GLY A 339 3.03 16.67 52.07
C GLY A 339 3.12 17.80 53.10
N SER A 340 2.39 18.90 52.90
CA SER A 340 2.34 20.07 53.78
C SER A 340 1.00 20.23 54.52
N ALA A 341 0.15 19.20 54.51
CA ALA A 341 -1.10 19.09 55.28
C ALA A 341 -0.95 18.04 56.37
#